data_AF-A0A534CJ66-F1
#
_entry.id   AF-A0A534CJ66-F1
#
_cell.length_a   1.000
_cell.length_b   1.000
_cell.length_c   1.000
_cell.angle_alpha   90.00
_cell.angle_beta   90.00
_cell.angle_gamma   90.00
#
_symmetry.space_group_name_H-M   'P 1'
#
loop_
_entity.id
_entity.type
_entity.pdbx_description
1 polymer ?
#
loop_
_entity_poly.entity_id
_entity_poly.type
_entity_poly.pdbx_seq_one_letter_code
_entity_poly.pdbx_strand_id
1 'polypeptide(L)'
;MNSLTYLFYGLPSFLVLIWWMRRRRRLEQISAEVHEETRAAGLTESASLHPIIDPMRCIGCSNCVKACPEFPKHTVLGIVDG
;
A
#
# COMPACT_ATOMS: atom_id res chain seq x y z
N MET A 1 -10.49 -47.14 11.23
CA MET A 1 -9.69 -45.92 11.54
C MET A 1 -10.43 -45.12 12.60
N ASN A 2 -9.81 -44.92 13.77
CA ASN A 2 -10.49 -44.41 14.96
C ASN A 2 -10.79 -42.92 14.89
N SER A 3 -12.02 -42.51 15.18
CA SER A 3 -12.46 -41.11 15.30
C SER A 3 -11.63 -40.29 16.31
N LEU A 4 -10.95 -40.97 17.23
CA LEU A 4 -10.11 -40.39 18.28
C LEU A 4 -8.82 -39.77 17.73
N THR A 5 -8.24 -40.30 16.64
CA THR A 5 -7.02 -39.71 16.04
C THR A 5 -7.32 -38.40 15.33
N TYR A 6 -8.48 -38.29 14.67
CA TYR A 6 -8.92 -37.04 14.04
C TYR A 6 -9.16 -35.92 15.06
N LEU A 7 -9.65 -36.24 16.26
CA LEU A 7 -9.79 -35.26 17.33
C LEU A 7 -8.43 -34.75 17.83
N PHE A 8 -7.47 -35.65 18.06
CA PHE A 8 -6.14 -35.29 18.56
C PHE A 8 -5.32 -34.45 17.57
N TYR A 9 -5.44 -34.69 16.26
CA TYR A 9 -4.74 -33.90 15.24
C TYR A 9 -5.54 -32.70 14.72
N GLY A 10 -6.85 -32.85 14.63
CA GLY A 10 -7.76 -31.80 14.15
C GLY A 10 -7.86 -30.63 15.12
N LEU A 11 -7.89 -30.90 16.42
CA LEU A 11 -8.03 -29.87 17.45
C LEU A 11 -6.86 -28.85 17.47
N PRO A 12 -5.58 -29.25 17.54
CA PRO A 12 -4.47 -28.30 17.49
C PRO A 12 -4.39 -27.58 16.13
N SER A 13 -4.66 -28.27 15.03
CA SER A 13 -4.70 -27.66 13.69
C SER A 13 -5.77 -26.57 13.60
N PHE A 14 -6.97 -26.86 14.12
CA PHE A 14 -8.09 -25.91 14.14
C PHE A 14 -7.82 -24.73 15.07
N LEU A 15 -7.18 -24.95 16.23
CA LEU A 15 -6.76 -23.88 17.14
C LEU A 15 -5.74 -22.94 16.48
N VAL A 16 -4.74 -23.49 15.76
CA VAL A 16 -3.76 -22.69 15.02
C VAL A 16 -4.43 -21.89 13.91
N LEU A 17 -5.36 -22.49 13.17
CA LEU A 17 -6.13 -21.79 12.12
C LEU A 17 -6.97 -20.64 12.69
N ILE A 18 -7.70 -20.88 13.79
CA ILE A 18 -8.48 -19.82 14.47
C ILE A 18 -7.56 -18.69 14.95
N TRP A 19 -6.44 -19.04 15.57
CA TRP A 19 -5.48 -18.05 16.07
C TRP A 19 -4.89 -17.21 14.93
N TRP A 20 -4.46 -17.87 13.85
CA TRP A 20 -3.91 -17.21 12.67
C TRP A 20 -4.95 -16.29 12.01
N MET A 21 -6.19 -16.76 11.83
CA MET A 21 -7.28 -15.93 11.29
C MET A 21 -7.56 -14.70 12.16
N ARG A 22 -7.61 -14.86 13.48
CA ARG A 22 -7.81 -13.73 14.40
C ARG A 22 -6.67 -12.74 14.33
N ARG A 23 -5.43 -13.23 14.27
CA ARG A 23 -4.24 -12.38 14.15
C ARG A 23 -4.22 -11.62 12.82
N ARG A 24 -4.57 -12.30 11.72
CA ARG A 24 -4.65 -11.69 10.39
C ARG A 24 -5.69 -10.58 10.34
N ARG A 25 -6.89 -10.81 10.87
CA ARG A 25 -7.95 -9.78 10.94
C ARG A 25 -7.51 -8.55 11.74
N ARG A 26 -6.79 -8.72 12.85
CA ARG A 26 -6.24 -7.58 13.63
C ARG A 26 -5.21 -6.78 12.83
N LEU A 27 -4.32 -7.46 12.10
CA LEU A 27 -3.34 -6.79 11.26
C LEU A 27 -4.00 -6.03 10.11
N GLU A 28 -5.01 -6.64 9.48
CA GLU A 28 -5.81 -6.00 8.43
C GLU A 28 -6.50 -4.73 8.96
N GLN A 29 -7.10 -4.78 10.15
CA GLN A 29 -7.72 -3.60 10.79
C GLN A 29 -6.73 -2.48 11.07
N ILE A 30 -5.57 -2.79 11.65
CA ILE A 30 -4.51 -1.80 11.92
C ILE A 30 -4.03 -1.17 10.61
N SER A 31 -3.81 -1.98 9.56
CA SER A 31 -3.39 -1.43 8.27
C SER A 31 -4.45 -0.52 7.64
N ALA A 32 -5.73 -0.88 7.77
CA ALA A 32 -6.84 -0.09 7.25
C ALA A 32 -6.95 1.25 7.99
N GLU A 33 -6.83 1.26 9.32
CA GLU A 33 -6.87 2.48 10.13
C GLU A 33 -5.71 3.42 9.77
N VAL A 34 -4.48 2.92 9.67
CA VAL A 34 -3.30 3.70 9.27
C VAL A 34 -3.46 4.29 7.85
N HIS A 35 -4.05 3.52 6.93
CA HIS A 35 -4.34 4.01 5.57
C HIS A 35 -5.38 5.13 5.57
N GLU A 36 -6.45 5.00 6.36
CA GLU A 36 -7.47 6.04 6.50
C GLU A 36 -6.90 7.30 7.16
N GLU A 37 -6.09 7.17 8.21
CA GLU A 37 -5.40 8.29 8.85
C GLU A 37 -4.47 9.03 7.89
N THR A 38 -3.65 8.30 7.13
CA THR A 38 -2.74 8.88 6.14
C THR A 38 -3.50 9.62 5.03
N ARG A 39 -4.66 9.07 4.63
CA ARG A 39 -5.57 9.68 3.65
C ARG A 39 -6.24 10.93 4.20
N ALA A 40 -6.75 10.88 5.43
CA ALA A 40 -7.39 12.02 6.08
C ALA A 40 -6.40 13.17 6.33
N ALA A 41 -5.13 12.84 6.61
CA ALA A 41 -4.06 13.81 6.76
C ALA A 41 -3.61 14.45 5.42
N GLY A 42 -4.14 14.01 4.27
CA GLY A 42 -3.71 14.49 2.95
C GLY A 42 -2.26 14.11 2.61
N LEU A 43 -1.66 13.18 3.37
CA LEU A 43 -0.28 12.72 3.21
C LEU A 43 -0.17 11.56 2.20
N THR A 44 -1.20 11.37 1.37
CA THR A 44 -1.17 10.39 0.27
C THR A 44 -0.22 10.80 -0.85
N GLU A 45 0.09 12.08 -0.93
CA GLU A 45 1.06 12.66 -1.84
C GLU A 45 2.22 13.28 -1.05
N SER A 46 3.42 13.31 -1.63
CA SER A 46 4.57 13.90 -0.95
C SER A 46 4.31 15.39 -0.70
N ALA A 47 4.49 15.84 0.54
CA ALA A 47 4.23 17.22 0.96
C ALA A 47 5.05 18.28 0.18
N SER A 48 6.02 17.83 -0.60
CA SER A 48 6.96 18.64 -1.36
C SER A 48 6.79 18.48 -2.87
N LEU A 49 5.60 18.12 -3.39
CA LEU A 49 5.30 18.02 -4.83
C LEU A 49 5.59 19.34 -5.57
N HIS A 50 6.87 19.56 -5.82
CA HIS A 50 7.46 20.65 -6.56
C HIS A 50 8.11 20.00 -7.78
N PRO A 51 7.88 20.52 -8.99
CA PRO A 51 7.18 21.77 -9.32
C PRO A 51 5.65 21.62 -9.40
N ILE A 52 4.93 22.74 -9.26
CA ILE A 52 3.50 22.81 -9.56
C ILE A 52 3.33 22.77 -11.08
N ILE A 53 2.75 21.70 -11.61
CA ILE A 53 2.53 21.50 -13.05
C ILE A 53 1.11 21.94 -13.40
N ASP A 54 0.99 22.97 -14.24
CA ASP A 54 -0.28 23.38 -14.84
C ASP A 54 -0.51 22.57 -16.14
N PRO A 55 -1.46 21.62 -16.18
CA PRO A 55 -1.69 20.79 -17.36
C PRO A 55 -2.18 21.61 -18.57
N MET A 56 -2.81 22.77 -18.36
CA MET A 56 -3.23 23.65 -19.45
C MET A 56 -2.06 24.40 -20.11
N ARG A 57 -0.92 24.48 -19.42
CA ARG A 57 0.33 25.09 -19.95
C ARG A 57 1.35 24.04 -20.37
N CYS A 58 1.18 22.78 -19.97
CA CYS A 58 2.09 21.70 -20.30
C CYS A 58 2.04 21.40 -21.80
N ILE A 59 3.21 21.30 -22.43
CA ILE A 59 3.35 20.97 -23.87
C ILE A 59 3.90 19.55 -24.11
N GLY A 60 3.96 18.70 -23.08
CA GLY A 60 4.44 17.32 -23.22
C GLY A 60 5.94 17.15 -23.49
N CYS A 61 6.79 18.14 -23.24
CA CYS A 61 8.23 18.10 -23.57
C CYS A 61 9.10 17.23 -22.62
N SER A 62 8.52 16.66 -21.58
CA SER A 62 9.15 15.78 -20.59
C SER A 62 10.35 16.37 -19.83
N ASN A 63 10.54 17.69 -19.85
CA ASN A 63 11.71 18.32 -19.24
C ASN A 63 11.69 18.26 -17.71
N CYS A 64 10.50 18.43 -17.10
CA CYS A 64 10.32 18.31 -15.65
C CYS A 64 10.68 16.91 -15.11
N VAL A 65 10.38 15.85 -15.88
CA VAL A 65 10.72 14.47 -15.52
C VAL A 65 12.23 14.27 -15.46
N LYS A 66 12.97 14.76 -16.47
CA LYS A 66 14.43 14.64 -16.55
C LYS A 66 15.18 15.54 -15.55
N ALA A 67 14.62 16.71 -15.26
CA ALA A 67 15.21 17.67 -14.33
C ALA A 67 15.03 17.28 -12.85
N CYS A 68 14.16 16.30 -12.55
CA CYS A 68 13.91 15.89 -11.18
C CYS A 68 15.17 15.22 -10.57
N PRO A 69 15.71 15.74 -9.45
CA PRO A 69 16.94 15.22 -8.85
C PRO A 69 16.78 13.80 -8.29
N GLU A 70 15.54 13.39 -8.01
CA GLU A 70 15.21 12.07 -7.49
C GLU A 70 15.08 11.01 -8.59
N PHE A 71 14.92 11.40 -9.86
CA PHE A 71 14.68 10.50 -10.99
C PHE A 71 15.62 9.28 -11.09
N PRO A 72 16.94 9.39 -10.79
CA PRO A 72 17.84 8.22 -10.86
C PRO A 72 17.55 7.15 -9.81
N LYS A 73 16.81 7.49 -8.74
CA LYS A 73 16.51 6.60 -7.60
C LYS A 73 15.02 6.30 -7.49
N HIS A 74 14.17 7.26 -7.82
CA HIS A 74 12.72 7.21 -7.65
C HIS A 74 12.04 7.90 -8.84
N THR A 75 11.11 7.21 -9.49
CA THR A 75 10.27 7.81 -10.54
C THR A 75 9.08 8.52 -9.88
N VAL A 76 9.20 9.84 -9.69
CA VAL A 76 8.19 10.69 -9.02
C VAL A 76 7.25 11.43 -9.98
N LEU A 77 7.66 11.67 -11.24
CA LEU A 77 6.89 12.41 -12.24
C LEU A 77 6.85 11.65 -13.57
N GLY A 78 5.78 11.81 -14.34
CA GLY A 78 5.60 11.22 -15.66
C GLY A 78 4.70 12.06 -16.56
N ILE A 79 4.71 11.79 -17.87
CA ILE A 79 3.77 12.36 -18.83
C ILE A 79 2.54 11.45 -18.90
N VAL A 80 1.36 12.06 -18.84
CA VAL A 80 0.07 11.42 -19.10
C VAL A 80 -0.59 12.17 -20.25
N ASP A 81 -1.27 11.44 -21.15
CA ASP A 81 -2.02 11.99 -22.29
C ASP A 81 -1.23 12.99 -23.17
N GLY A 82 -0.06 12.55 -23.67
CA GLY A 82 0.82 13.34 -24.55
C GLY A 82 0.37 13.42 -26.00
#